data_AF-A0A453QRT7-F1
#
_entry.id   AF-A0A453QRT7-F1
#
_cell.length_a   1.000
_cell.length_b   1.000
_cell.length_c   1.000
_cell.angle_alpha   90.00
_cell.angle_beta   90.00
_cell.angle_gamma   90.00
#
_symmetry.space_group_name_H-M   'P 1'
#
loop_
_entity.id
_entity.type
_entity.pdbx_description
1 polymer ?
#
loop_
_entity_poly.entity_id
_entity_poly.type
_entity_poly.pdbx_seq_one_letter_code
_entity_poly.pdbx_strand_id
1 'polypeptide(L)'
;MAVPSSSLLSSLLLLALFLHHHCSAAQDRGSAAVVVNISAVEDVVRDRAFELLHRTDKLVGVPLTACPSACGLVEVQASALRVRSSSLWADGVNATDAAAGTAGFTVPPRVVPSPFARRVDVVFERFVGSNSSGALFAAPPGYALAAPVAALLAYDVSTGNNGSRAVGLRALGAPVRVEFGDLSSAAANGTQPFNATAARCVTFAVASGQAKAVATHAMASDTACTVTGTGHYGVAVRLQPPPPSPTPPTPQPPAAVRERWWA
;
A
#
# COMPACT_ATOMS: atom_id res chain seq x y z
N MET A 1 37.19 41.23 -49.21
CA MET A 1 35.77 40.80 -49.22
C MET A 1 35.76 39.28 -49.28
N ALA A 2 35.58 38.62 -48.13
CA ALA A 2 35.53 37.16 -48.07
C ALA A 2 34.05 36.73 -48.04
N VAL A 3 33.62 36.05 -49.10
CA VAL A 3 32.30 35.44 -49.21
C VAL A 3 32.33 34.16 -48.37
N PRO A 4 31.52 34.00 -47.32
CA PRO A 4 31.49 32.76 -46.57
C PRO A 4 30.96 31.62 -47.46
N SER A 5 31.67 30.51 -47.43
CA SER A 5 31.41 29.30 -48.19
C SER A 5 30.01 28.75 -47.89
N SER A 6 29.22 28.60 -48.95
CA SER A 6 27.83 28.10 -48.95
C SER A 6 27.64 26.72 -48.32
N SER A 7 28.73 25.96 -48.11
CA SER A 7 28.74 24.67 -47.43
C SER A 7 28.53 24.75 -45.92
N LEU A 8 28.97 25.84 -45.28
CA LEU A 8 28.82 26.03 -43.83
C LEU A 8 27.37 26.37 -43.45
N LEU A 9 26.70 27.18 -44.27
CA LEU A 9 25.30 27.54 -44.09
C LEU A 9 24.37 26.32 -44.25
N SER A 10 24.66 25.44 -45.22
CA SER A 10 23.89 24.20 -45.43
C SER A 10 24.04 23.22 -44.26
N SER A 11 25.25 23.06 -43.72
CA SER A 11 25.48 22.19 -42.55
C SER A 11 24.79 22.72 -41.29
N LEU A 12 24.77 24.04 -41.07
CA LEU A 12 24.05 24.66 -39.96
C LEU A 12 22.52 24.50 -40.10
N LEU A 13 21.98 24.60 -41.31
CA LEU A 13 20.54 24.42 -41.56
C LEU A 13 20.10 22.96 -41.30
N LEU A 14 20.91 21.99 -41.74
CA LEU A 14 20.64 20.57 -41.49
C LEU A 14 20.73 20.24 -39.99
N LEU A 15 21.72 20.79 -39.27
CA LEU A 15 21.83 20.60 -37.82
C LEU A 15 20.62 21.19 -37.09
N ALA A 16 20.16 22.38 -37.49
CA ALA A 16 18.99 23.04 -36.91
C ALA A 16 17.68 22.27 -37.18
N LEU A 17 17.55 21.63 -38.35
CA LEU A 17 16.42 20.76 -38.70
C LEU A 17 16.45 19.44 -37.92
N PHE A 18 17.62 18.84 -37.71
CA PHE A 18 17.80 17.67 -36.84
C PHE A 18 17.44 18.00 -35.38
N LEU A 19 17.90 19.15 -34.87
CA LEU A 19 17.56 19.64 -33.53
C LEU A 19 16.05 19.95 -33.40
N HIS A 20 15.41 20.51 -34.43
CA HIS A 20 13.95 20.69 -34.44
C HIS A 20 13.19 19.36 -34.44
N HIS A 21 13.61 18.37 -35.23
CA HIS A 21 12.98 17.03 -35.23
C HIS A 21 13.16 16.31 -33.89
N HIS A 22 14.26 16.54 -33.18
CA HIS A 22 14.49 15.96 -31.85
C HIS A 22 13.79 16.74 -30.73
N CYS A 23 13.49 18.02 -30.93
CA CYS A 23 12.67 18.81 -30.00
C CYS A 23 11.16 18.56 -30.16
N SER A 24 10.65 18.27 -31.37
CA SER A 24 9.22 18.00 -31.58
C SER A 24 8.73 16.68 -30.97
N ALA A 25 9.63 15.76 -30.60
CA ALA A 25 9.28 14.54 -29.86
C ALA A 25 9.12 14.77 -28.33
N ALA A 26 9.34 16.01 -27.84
CA ALA A 26 9.33 16.34 -26.41
C ALA A 26 8.10 17.16 -25.96
N GLN A 27 7.02 17.19 -26.73
CA GLN A 27 5.82 17.96 -26.36
C GLN A 27 4.53 17.25 -26.78
N ASP A 28 4.12 16.27 -25.98
CA ASP A 28 2.74 16.17 -25.50
C ASP A 28 2.64 15.18 -24.33
N ARG A 29 3.17 15.58 -23.15
CA ARG A 29 2.71 14.99 -21.89
C ARG A 29 1.71 15.95 -21.28
N GLY A 30 0.51 16.02 -21.89
CA GLY A 30 -0.67 16.31 -21.09
C GLY A 30 -0.60 15.45 -19.83
N SER A 31 -0.72 16.08 -18.66
CA SER A 31 -0.80 15.37 -17.37
C SER A 31 -2.08 14.55 -17.34
N ALA A 32 -2.11 13.44 -18.06
CA ALA A 32 -2.97 12.32 -17.73
C ALA A 32 -2.49 11.88 -16.34
N ALA A 33 -3.36 12.02 -15.34
CA ALA A 33 -3.10 11.46 -14.01
C ALA A 33 -2.73 9.99 -14.21
N VAL A 34 -1.47 9.63 -13.92
CA VAL A 34 -1.02 8.25 -13.98
C VAL A 34 -1.80 7.52 -12.89
N VAL A 35 -2.82 6.76 -13.29
CA VAL A 35 -3.58 5.91 -12.38
C VAL A 35 -2.66 4.76 -12.01
N VAL A 36 -2.14 4.78 -10.79
CA VAL A 36 -1.33 3.66 -10.28
C VAL A 36 -2.26 2.50 -9.96
N ASN A 37 -1.86 1.30 -10.38
CA ASN A 37 -2.61 0.06 -10.20
C ASN A 37 -1.85 -0.84 -9.22
N ILE A 38 -2.53 -1.36 -8.19
CA ILE A 38 -1.97 -2.30 -7.22
C ILE A 38 -1.27 -3.48 -7.92
N SER A 39 -1.91 -4.08 -8.92
CA SER A 39 -1.35 -5.26 -9.61
C SER A 39 -0.05 -4.94 -10.34
N ALA A 40 0.09 -3.72 -10.88
CA ALA A 40 1.32 -3.30 -11.54
C ALA A 40 2.48 -3.13 -10.54
N VAL A 41 2.18 -2.69 -9.32
CA VAL A 41 3.16 -2.58 -8.24
C VAL A 41 3.56 -3.99 -7.75
N GLU A 42 2.57 -4.86 -7.51
CA GLU A 42 2.80 -6.25 -7.10
C GLU A 42 3.58 -7.05 -8.15
N ASP A 43 3.31 -6.84 -9.44
CA ASP A 43 4.05 -7.50 -10.53
C ASP A 43 5.55 -7.12 -10.48
N VAL A 44 5.86 -5.83 -10.30
CA VAL A 44 7.26 -5.36 -10.19
C VAL A 44 7.94 -5.92 -8.94
N VAL A 45 7.24 -5.94 -7.80
CA VAL A 45 7.75 -6.52 -6.55
C VAL A 45 8.01 -8.02 -6.72
N ARG A 46 7.05 -8.75 -7.31
CA ARG A 46 7.13 -10.19 -7.56
C ARG A 46 8.31 -10.52 -8.46
N ASP A 47 8.43 -9.84 -9.60
CA ASP A 47 9.47 -10.13 -10.58
C ASP A 47 10.86 -9.89 -9.95
N ARG A 48 11.01 -8.80 -9.17
CA ARG A 48 12.24 -8.53 -8.43
C ARG A 48 12.50 -9.57 -7.33
N ALA A 49 11.47 -10.00 -6.61
CA ALA A 49 11.59 -11.05 -5.59
C ALA A 49 12.08 -12.36 -6.20
N PHE A 50 11.53 -12.76 -7.35
CA PHE A 50 11.92 -13.98 -8.06
C PHE A 50 13.37 -13.98 -8.53
N GLU A 51 13.90 -12.83 -8.96
CA GLU A 51 15.32 -12.67 -9.29
C GLU A 51 16.21 -12.92 -8.07
N LEU A 52 15.85 -12.33 -6.91
CA LEU A 52 16.62 -12.44 -5.67
C LEU A 52 16.57 -13.87 -5.11
N LEU A 53 15.39 -14.47 -5.07
CA LEU A 53 15.15 -15.83 -4.58
C LEU A 53 15.66 -16.93 -5.51
N HIS A 54 16.12 -16.59 -6.72
CA HIS A 54 16.85 -17.54 -7.55
C HIS A 54 18.16 -18.01 -6.88
N ARG A 55 18.73 -17.19 -5.99
CA ARG A 55 20.04 -17.43 -5.37
C ARG A 55 19.98 -17.86 -3.91
N THR A 56 18.80 -17.80 -3.27
CA THR A 56 18.63 -18.06 -1.84
C THR A 56 17.19 -18.43 -1.50
N ASP A 57 17.02 -19.23 -0.45
CA ASP A 57 15.73 -19.55 0.17
C ASP A 57 15.45 -18.74 1.46
N LYS A 58 16.47 -18.02 1.95
CA LYS A 58 16.34 -17.11 3.10
C LYS A 58 15.47 -15.89 2.79
N LEU A 59 14.88 -15.34 3.83
CA LEU A 59 14.17 -14.06 3.78
C LEU A 59 15.11 -12.93 3.32
N VAL A 60 14.69 -12.21 2.29
CA VAL A 60 15.44 -11.09 1.71
C VAL A 60 14.54 -9.86 1.58
N GLY A 61 15.13 -8.69 1.75
CA GLY A 61 14.48 -7.44 1.33
C GLY A 61 14.45 -7.34 -0.20
N VAL A 62 13.39 -6.76 -0.74
CA VAL A 62 13.15 -6.56 -2.17
C VAL A 62 13.29 -5.07 -2.49
N PRO A 63 14.51 -4.57 -2.76
CA PRO A 63 14.73 -3.18 -3.09
C PRO A 63 14.15 -2.86 -4.48
N LEU A 64 13.28 -1.85 -4.53
CA LEU A 64 12.67 -1.33 -5.76
C LEU A 64 13.47 -0.12 -6.25
N THR A 65 14.61 -0.36 -6.92
CA THR A 65 15.50 0.71 -7.41
C THR A 65 15.13 1.30 -8.77
N ALA A 66 14.26 0.63 -9.53
CA ALA A 66 13.86 1.07 -10.87
C ALA A 66 12.40 0.72 -11.12
N CYS A 67 11.49 1.60 -10.68
CA CYS A 67 10.07 1.50 -11.03
C CYS A 67 9.65 2.80 -11.74
N PRO A 68 9.84 2.90 -13.07
CA PRO A 68 9.88 4.19 -13.77
C PRO A 68 8.52 4.92 -13.91
N SER A 69 7.39 4.27 -13.60
CA SER A 69 6.06 4.88 -13.78
C SER A 69 5.00 4.50 -12.74
N ALA A 70 5.08 3.31 -12.11
CA ALA A 70 4.09 2.86 -11.12
C ALA A 70 4.49 3.17 -9.66
N CYS A 71 5.75 2.90 -9.28
CA CYS A 71 6.23 3.07 -7.90
C CYS A 71 6.95 4.41 -7.67
N GLY A 72 7.18 5.23 -8.71
CA GLY A 72 7.65 6.61 -8.53
C GLY A 72 6.64 7.51 -7.79
N LEU A 73 5.37 7.08 -7.74
CA LEU A 73 4.27 7.73 -7.01
C LEU A 73 3.80 6.94 -5.77
N VAL A 74 4.18 5.67 -5.68
CA VAL A 74 3.75 4.73 -4.64
C VAL A 74 4.97 4.09 -4.02
N GLU A 75 5.21 4.42 -2.77
CA GLU A 75 6.30 3.86 -1.98
C GLU A 75 5.87 2.51 -1.40
N VAL A 76 6.60 1.44 -1.72
CA VAL A 76 6.36 0.10 -1.20
C VAL A 76 7.65 -0.46 -0.63
N GLN A 77 7.56 -0.96 0.59
CA GLN A 77 8.59 -1.79 1.20
C GLN A 77 8.16 -3.23 1.00
N ALA A 78 9.04 -4.08 0.46
CA ALA A 78 8.75 -5.50 0.27
C ALA A 78 9.88 -6.43 0.71
N SER A 79 9.53 -7.61 1.20
CA SER A 79 10.46 -8.70 1.50
C SER A 79 9.88 -10.02 1.01
N ALA A 80 10.73 -10.98 0.72
CA ALA A 80 10.29 -12.25 0.17
C ALA A 80 11.17 -13.41 0.65
N LEU A 81 10.60 -14.60 0.69
CA LEU A 81 11.35 -15.85 0.90
C LEU A 81 10.77 -16.98 0.05
N ARG A 82 11.59 -18.01 -0.19
CA ARG A 82 11.19 -19.22 -0.87
C ARG A 82 11.15 -20.37 0.11
N VAL A 83 10.00 -21.04 0.23
CA VAL A 83 9.82 -22.17 1.14
C VAL A 83 9.26 -23.40 0.45
N ARG A 84 9.58 -24.58 0.99
CA ARG A 84 8.85 -25.80 0.64
C ARG A 84 7.54 -25.83 1.41
N SER A 85 6.48 -26.35 0.81
CA SER A 85 5.18 -26.45 1.49
C SER A 85 5.22 -27.35 2.73
N SER A 86 6.12 -28.34 2.75
CA SER A 86 6.37 -29.16 3.94
C SER A 86 6.97 -28.36 5.10
N SER A 87 7.91 -27.45 4.81
CA SER A 87 8.53 -26.57 5.81
C SER A 87 7.55 -25.47 6.25
N LEU A 88 6.80 -24.89 5.31
CA LEU A 88 5.73 -23.95 5.65
C LEU A 88 4.68 -24.60 6.58
N TRP A 89 4.33 -25.86 6.32
CA TRP A 89 3.42 -26.62 7.18
C TRP A 89 4.00 -26.89 8.56
N ALA A 90 5.26 -27.33 8.65
CA ALA A 90 5.89 -27.74 9.89
C ALA A 90 6.29 -26.54 10.77
N ASP A 91 6.92 -25.54 10.16
CA ASP A 91 7.66 -24.49 10.86
C ASP A 91 6.98 -23.11 10.73
N GLY A 92 6.18 -22.90 9.68
CA GLY A 92 5.64 -21.58 9.35
C GLY A 92 6.74 -20.63 8.81
N VAL A 93 6.46 -19.33 8.90
CA VAL A 93 7.40 -18.25 8.54
C VAL A 93 7.23 -17.10 9.53
N ASN A 94 8.36 -16.63 10.08
CA ASN A 94 8.37 -15.36 10.81
C ASN A 94 9.12 -14.29 9.99
N ALA A 95 8.40 -13.24 9.62
CA ALA A 95 8.94 -12.12 8.85
C ALA A 95 8.89 -10.81 9.64
N THR A 96 8.78 -10.84 10.97
CA THR A 96 8.75 -9.63 11.83
C THR A 96 10.03 -8.80 11.79
N ASP A 97 11.16 -9.45 11.53
CA ASP A 97 12.50 -8.84 11.63
C ASP A 97 13.13 -8.57 10.25
N ALA A 98 12.34 -8.66 9.17
CA ALA A 98 12.82 -8.42 7.82
C ALA A 98 13.38 -6.99 7.69
N ALA A 99 14.56 -6.86 7.08
CA ALA A 99 15.32 -5.61 6.98
C ALA A 99 14.43 -4.36 6.77
N ALA A 100 14.59 -3.39 7.68
CA ALA A 100 14.04 -2.03 7.67
C ALA A 100 12.53 -1.90 7.32
N GLY A 101 11.64 -2.03 8.31
CA GLY A 101 10.24 -1.58 8.22
C GLY A 101 9.30 -2.44 7.37
N THR A 102 9.82 -3.53 6.81
CA THR A 102 9.24 -4.14 5.62
C THR A 102 8.25 -5.29 5.87
N ALA A 103 8.35 -6.04 6.96
CA ALA A 103 7.38 -7.12 7.22
C ALA A 103 7.06 -7.27 8.71
N GLY A 104 5.76 -7.38 9.00
CA GLY A 104 5.20 -7.60 10.34
C GLY A 104 4.38 -8.89 10.38
N PHE A 105 4.68 -9.84 9.49
CA PHE A 105 3.87 -11.04 9.33
C PHE A 105 4.47 -12.22 10.09
N THR A 106 3.61 -12.95 10.78
CA THR A 106 3.90 -14.27 11.32
C THR A 106 2.91 -15.26 10.72
N VAL A 107 3.38 -16.10 9.81
CA VAL A 107 2.63 -17.21 9.23
C VAL A 107 2.89 -18.43 10.10
N PRO A 108 1.90 -18.93 10.86
CA PRO A 108 2.14 -20.02 11.79
C PRO A 108 2.30 -21.37 11.05
N PRO A 109 2.75 -22.43 11.75
CA PRO A 109 2.60 -23.80 11.29
C PRO A 109 1.16 -24.14 10.92
N ARG A 110 0.99 -25.21 10.13
CA ARG A 110 -0.29 -25.68 9.58
C ARG A 110 -0.93 -24.73 8.58
N VAL A 111 -0.12 -23.99 7.83
CA VAL A 111 -0.54 -23.21 6.66
C VAL A 111 -0.18 -23.97 5.39
N VAL A 112 -1.12 -24.05 4.44
CA VAL A 112 -0.93 -24.74 3.16
C VAL A 112 -1.23 -23.82 1.98
N PRO A 113 -0.50 -23.95 0.86
CA PRO A 113 -0.91 -23.33 -0.38
C PRO A 113 -2.15 -24.01 -0.96
N SER A 114 -3.04 -23.22 -1.55
CA SER A 114 -4.26 -23.63 -2.22
C SER A 114 -4.44 -22.84 -3.52
N PRO A 115 -4.33 -23.46 -4.71
CA PRO A 115 -4.04 -24.89 -4.95
C PRO A 115 -2.67 -25.32 -4.41
N PHE A 116 -2.49 -26.63 -4.21
CA PHE A 116 -1.25 -27.18 -3.66
C PHE A 116 -0.07 -26.91 -4.60
N ALA A 117 0.98 -26.31 -4.02
CA ALA A 117 2.29 -26.12 -4.62
C ALA A 117 3.33 -26.90 -3.82
N ARG A 118 4.43 -27.34 -4.44
CA ARG A 118 5.57 -27.97 -3.71
C ARG A 118 6.53 -26.93 -3.13
N ARG A 119 6.75 -25.84 -3.87
CA ARG A 119 7.57 -24.70 -3.49
C ARG A 119 6.78 -23.42 -3.69
N VAL A 120 6.85 -22.54 -2.71
CA VAL A 120 6.09 -21.30 -2.68
C VAL A 120 7.05 -20.16 -2.40
N ASP A 121 6.97 -19.12 -3.22
CA ASP A 121 7.54 -17.82 -2.89
C ASP A 121 6.49 -17.01 -2.15
N VAL A 122 6.81 -16.59 -0.93
CA VAL A 122 5.96 -15.76 -0.10
C VAL A 122 6.51 -14.34 -0.15
N VAL A 123 5.66 -13.40 -0.53
CA VAL A 123 5.99 -11.98 -0.67
C VAL A 123 5.18 -11.20 0.36
N PHE A 124 5.88 -10.37 1.11
CA PHE A 124 5.31 -9.45 2.08
C PHE A 124 5.51 -8.03 1.56
N GLU A 125 4.45 -7.24 1.52
CA GLU A 125 4.50 -5.86 1.06
C GLU A 125 3.89 -4.94 2.10
N ARG A 126 4.38 -3.70 2.13
CA ARG A 126 3.80 -2.61 2.90
C ARG A 126 3.79 -1.34 2.06
N PHE A 127 2.59 -0.82 1.80
CA PHE A 127 2.34 0.36 0.98
C PHE A 127 2.52 1.64 1.81
N VAL A 128 3.79 2.01 2.02
CA VAL A 128 4.20 3.16 2.84
C VAL A 128 4.03 4.50 2.12
N GLY A 129 4.08 5.60 2.87
CA GLY A 129 3.89 6.96 2.34
C GLY A 129 2.44 7.45 2.40
N SER A 130 2.26 8.76 2.60
CA SER A 130 0.95 9.39 2.84
C SER A 130 -0.04 9.22 1.67
N ASN A 131 0.48 9.09 0.45
CA ASN A 131 -0.33 9.04 -0.76
C ASN A 131 -0.57 7.60 -1.24
N SER A 132 0.29 6.64 -0.91
CA SER A 132 0.22 5.27 -1.43
C SER A 132 -1.01 4.52 -0.93
N SER A 133 -1.14 4.38 0.40
CA SER A 133 -2.25 3.64 0.99
C SER A 133 -3.60 4.32 0.75
N GLY A 134 -3.67 5.65 0.87
CA GLY A 134 -4.92 6.40 0.64
C GLY A 134 -5.37 6.46 -0.82
N ALA A 135 -4.43 6.46 -1.77
CA ALA A 135 -4.77 6.48 -3.20
C ALA A 135 -5.16 5.10 -3.74
N LEU A 136 -4.61 4.02 -3.18
CA LEU A 136 -4.83 2.65 -3.66
C LEU A 136 -5.88 1.88 -2.87
N PHE A 137 -6.09 2.20 -1.58
CA PHE A 137 -6.94 1.43 -0.67
C PHE A 137 -8.02 2.32 -0.04
N ALA A 138 -9.28 2.08 -0.46
CA ALA A 138 -10.42 2.78 0.09
C ALA A 138 -10.88 2.17 1.41
N ALA A 139 -10.72 2.91 2.50
CA ALA A 139 -11.24 2.56 3.82
C ALA A 139 -12.78 2.41 3.82
N PRO A 140 -13.36 1.64 4.76
CA PRO A 140 -14.81 1.58 4.92
C PRO A 140 -15.44 2.98 5.14
N PRO A 141 -16.70 3.20 4.72
CA PRO A 141 -17.38 4.47 4.97
C PRO A 141 -17.40 4.86 6.45
N GLY A 142 -16.99 6.10 6.76
CA GLY A 142 -16.89 6.60 8.13
C GLY A 142 -15.63 6.16 8.89
N TYR A 143 -14.65 5.58 8.18
CA TYR A 143 -13.36 5.20 8.73
C TYR A 143 -12.21 5.83 7.93
N ALA A 144 -11.05 5.99 8.57
CA ALA A 144 -9.78 6.31 7.93
C ALA A 144 -8.74 5.23 8.26
N LEU A 145 -7.79 5.02 7.34
CA LEU A 145 -6.66 4.12 7.58
C LEU A 145 -5.78 4.69 8.69
N ALA A 146 -5.44 3.84 9.66
CA ALA A 146 -4.58 4.15 10.79
C ALA A 146 -3.14 3.65 10.61
N ALA A 147 -2.84 2.97 9.51
CA ALA A 147 -1.50 2.50 9.18
C ALA A 147 -1.37 2.21 7.69
N PRO A 148 -0.14 2.14 7.15
CA PRO A 148 0.13 1.59 5.83
C PRO A 148 -0.48 0.20 5.66
N VAL A 149 -1.12 -0.04 4.52
CA VAL A 149 -1.68 -1.36 4.18
C VAL A 149 -0.55 -2.35 3.95
N ALA A 150 -0.72 -3.56 4.48
CA ALA A 150 0.22 -4.67 4.37
C ALA A 150 -0.38 -5.80 3.52
N ALA A 151 0.40 -6.39 2.61
CA ALA A 151 -0.03 -7.51 1.78
C ALA A 151 0.79 -8.77 2.08
N LEU A 152 0.10 -9.90 2.05
CA LEU A 152 0.69 -11.25 2.06
C LEU A 152 0.30 -11.93 0.75
N LEU A 153 1.27 -12.16 -0.12
CA LEU A 153 1.08 -12.81 -1.41
C LEU A 153 1.91 -14.09 -1.46
N ALA A 154 1.47 -15.04 -2.27
CA ALA A 154 2.15 -16.31 -2.44
C ALA A 154 2.07 -16.80 -3.88
N TYR A 155 3.15 -17.40 -4.36
CA TYR A 155 3.28 -17.85 -5.74
C TYR A 155 3.84 -19.28 -5.79
N ASP A 156 3.16 -20.17 -6.52
CA ASP A 156 3.70 -21.48 -6.85
C ASP A 156 4.89 -21.32 -7.79
N VAL A 157 6.05 -21.82 -7.38
CA VAL A 157 7.28 -21.81 -8.17
C VAL A 157 7.84 -23.22 -8.35
N SER A 158 6.97 -24.23 -8.24
CA SER A 158 7.33 -25.64 -8.34
C SER A 158 7.92 -26.02 -9.72
N THR A 159 7.54 -25.30 -10.77
CA THR A 159 8.04 -25.45 -12.15
C THR A 159 9.08 -24.39 -12.53
N GLY A 160 9.56 -23.60 -11.56
CA GLY A 160 10.42 -22.43 -11.78
C GLY A 160 9.65 -21.13 -12.00
N ASN A 161 10.37 -20.00 -12.06
CA ASN A 161 9.79 -18.65 -12.05
C ASN A 161 8.93 -18.35 -13.30
N ASN A 162 9.31 -18.87 -14.46
CA ASN A 162 8.63 -18.61 -15.75
C ASN A 162 7.24 -19.29 -15.86
N GLY A 163 6.91 -20.19 -14.93
CA GLY A 163 5.59 -20.82 -14.82
C GLY A 163 4.89 -20.49 -13.50
N SER A 164 5.29 -19.41 -12.85
CA SER A 164 4.79 -19.05 -11.53
C SER A 164 3.33 -18.61 -11.58
N ARG A 165 2.57 -18.99 -10.54
CA ARG A 165 1.14 -18.67 -10.45
C ARG A 165 0.79 -18.26 -9.03
N ALA A 166 -0.04 -17.22 -8.88
CA ALA A 166 -0.59 -16.85 -7.59
C ALA A 166 -1.36 -18.03 -6.95
N VAL A 167 -1.06 -18.29 -5.69
CA VAL A 167 -1.74 -19.30 -4.87
C VAL A 167 -2.21 -18.67 -3.57
N GLY A 168 -3.34 -19.13 -3.05
CA GLY A 168 -3.79 -18.72 -1.74
C GLY A 168 -3.00 -19.44 -0.65
N LEU A 169 -2.72 -18.77 0.46
CA LEU A 169 -2.33 -19.47 1.69
C LEU A 169 -3.58 -19.71 2.52
N ARG A 170 -3.74 -20.92 3.06
CA ARG A 170 -4.86 -21.28 3.93
C ARG A 170 -4.32 -21.76 5.27
N ALA A 171 -4.62 -20.99 6.31
CA ALA A 171 -4.37 -21.43 7.67
C ALA A 171 -5.39 -22.51 8.08
N LEU A 172 -4.90 -23.71 8.41
CA LEU A 172 -5.71 -24.82 8.95
C LEU A 172 -5.57 -24.95 10.47
N GLY A 173 -4.69 -24.15 11.09
CA GLY A 173 -4.47 -24.07 12.52
C GLY A 173 -4.69 -22.67 13.06
N ALA A 174 -3.65 -22.10 13.67
CA ALA A 174 -3.69 -20.70 14.11
C ALA A 174 -3.76 -19.76 12.90
N PRO A 175 -4.42 -18.60 13.02
CA PRO A 175 -4.46 -17.60 11.95
C PRO A 175 -3.09 -16.93 11.74
N VAL A 176 -2.87 -16.40 10.55
CA VAL A 176 -1.71 -15.55 10.25
C VAL A 176 -1.83 -14.26 11.04
N ARG A 177 -0.74 -13.79 11.64
CA ARG A 177 -0.70 -12.52 12.38
C ARG A 177 -0.03 -11.45 11.53
N VAL A 178 -0.60 -10.25 11.54
CA VAL A 178 -0.08 -9.06 10.85
C VAL A 178 0.09 -7.94 11.85
N GLU A 179 1.31 -7.45 12.00
CA GLU A 179 1.70 -6.34 12.87
C GLU A 179 1.82 -5.04 12.07
N PHE A 180 1.20 -4.00 12.61
CA PHE A 180 1.23 -2.64 12.05
C PHE A 180 2.11 -1.67 12.85
N GLY A 181 2.77 -2.15 13.92
CA GLY A 181 3.66 -1.35 14.75
C GLY A 181 2.92 -0.27 15.53
N ASP A 182 3.59 0.85 15.80
CA ASP A 182 3.04 1.94 16.60
C ASP A 182 2.00 2.78 15.83
N LEU A 183 0.73 2.45 16.07
CA LEU A 183 -0.43 3.14 15.50
C LEU A 183 -0.68 4.53 16.10
N SER A 184 -0.03 4.88 17.21
CA SER A 184 -0.22 6.20 17.85
C SER A 184 0.39 7.32 17.01
N SER A 185 1.48 7.04 16.29
CA SER A 185 2.17 7.98 15.40
C SER A 185 1.39 8.28 14.11
N ALA A 186 0.58 7.34 13.63
CA ALA A 186 -0.19 7.50 12.39
C ALA A 186 -1.37 8.47 12.54
N ALA A 187 -1.87 8.67 13.76
CA ALA A 187 -2.85 9.70 14.10
C ALA A 187 -2.28 11.14 14.09
N ALA A 188 -0.96 11.30 14.04
CA ALA A 188 -0.31 12.61 14.08
C ALA A 188 -0.48 13.44 12.80
N ASN A 189 -0.98 12.86 11.71
CA ASN A 189 -1.32 13.57 10.46
C ASN A 189 -2.66 14.36 10.55
N GLY A 190 -3.00 14.87 11.74
CA GLY A 190 -4.10 15.83 11.94
C GLY A 190 -5.51 15.24 12.00
N THR A 191 -5.68 13.91 11.99
CA THR A 191 -6.99 13.25 12.00
C THR A 191 -7.19 12.47 13.29
N GLN A 192 -7.64 13.18 14.33
CA GLN A 192 -8.07 12.67 15.63
C GLN A 192 -7.06 11.81 16.42
N PRO A 193 -7.10 11.83 17.76
CA PRO A 193 -6.33 10.88 18.56
C PRO A 193 -6.72 9.44 18.17
N PHE A 194 -5.72 8.60 17.90
CA PHE A 194 -5.90 7.16 17.66
C PHE A 194 -6.61 6.56 18.89
N ASN A 195 -7.85 6.14 18.71
CA ASN A 195 -8.56 5.38 19.73
C ASN A 195 -8.44 3.89 19.42
N ALA A 196 -7.55 3.20 20.14
CA ALA A 196 -7.33 1.75 20.00
C ALA A 196 -8.64 0.95 20.13
N THR A 197 -9.58 1.38 20.99
CA THR A 197 -10.88 0.70 21.16
C THR A 197 -11.81 0.86 19.95
N ALA A 198 -11.56 1.84 19.08
CA ALA A 198 -12.32 2.07 17.85
C ALA A 198 -11.61 1.53 16.60
N ALA A 199 -10.39 1.01 16.74
CA ALA A 199 -9.62 0.44 15.65
C ALA A 199 -10.20 -0.91 15.23
N ARG A 200 -10.27 -1.15 13.92
CA ARG A 200 -10.68 -2.43 13.35
C ARG A 200 -9.70 -2.86 12.28
N CYS A 201 -9.47 -4.16 12.21
CA CYS A 201 -8.77 -4.76 11.09
C CYS A 201 -9.66 -4.77 9.85
N VAL A 202 -9.06 -4.52 8.70
CA VAL A 202 -9.74 -4.41 7.40
C VAL A 202 -9.08 -5.33 6.40
N THR A 203 -9.88 -6.09 5.67
CA THR A 203 -9.43 -6.86 4.50
C THR A 203 -9.88 -6.14 3.25
N PHE A 204 -8.98 -6.01 2.29
CA PHE A 204 -9.28 -5.40 0.99
C PHE A 204 -9.31 -6.43 -0.12
N ALA A 205 -10.17 -6.19 -1.10
CA ALA A 205 -10.14 -6.89 -2.38
C ALA A 205 -9.74 -5.91 -3.47
N VAL A 206 -8.81 -6.33 -4.33
CA VAL A 206 -8.38 -5.56 -5.49
C VAL A 206 -9.35 -5.81 -6.65
N ALA A 207 -9.90 -4.74 -7.20
CA ALA A 207 -10.75 -4.75 -8.39
C ALA A 207 -10.42 -3.53 -9.26
N SER A 208 -10.23 -3.77 -10.56
CA SER A 208 -9.89 -2.70 -11.53
C SER A 208 -8.66 -1.88 -11.12
N GLY A 209 -7.71 -2.54 -10.45
CA GLY A 209 -6.44 -1.98 -10.00
C GLY A 209 -6.46 -1.11 -8.74
N GLN A 210 -7.61 -1.03 -8.09
CA GLN A 210 -7.83 -0.32 -6.84
C GLN A 210 -8.37 -1.30 -5.79
N ALA A 211 -8.15 -1.03 -4.52
CA ALA A 211 -8.60 -1.90 -3.44
C ALA A 211 -9.75 -1.27 -2.66
N LYS A 212 -10.78 -2.08 -2.41
CA LYS A 212 -11.92 -1.70 -1.57
C LYS A 212 -11.99 -2.63 -0.36
N ALA A 213 -12.31 -2.06 0.81
CA ALA A 213 -12.59 -2.85 1.99
C ALA A 213 -13.79 -3.79 1.75
N VAL A 214 -13.58 -5.09 2.01
CA VAL A 214 -14.60 -6.15 1.86
C VAL A 214 -15.01 -6.78 3.18
N ALA A 215 -14.16 -6.68 4.21
CA ALA A 215 -14.45 -7.19 5.54
C ALA A 215 -13.80 -6.33 6.61
N THR A 216 -14.44 -6.29 7.79
CA THR A 216 -13.83 -5.75 9.01
C THR A 216 -13.95 -6.76 10.14
N HIS A 217 -12.94 -6.80 10.99
CA HIS A 217 -12.90 -7.71 12.15
C HIS A 217 -12.22 -7.03 13.34
N ALA A 218 -12.36 -7.63 14.52
CA ALA A 218 -11.73 -7.12 15.74
C ALA A 218 -10.20 -7.20 15.62
N MET A 219 -9.52 -6.23 16.25
CA MET A 219 -8.08 -6.28 16.46
C MET A 219 -7.72 -7.51 17.30
N ALA A 220 -6.61 -8.16 16.98
CA ALA A 220 -6.08 -9.27 17.78
C ALA A 220 -5.27 -8.78 18.98
N SER A 221 -4.65 -7.61 18.84
CA SER A 221 -4.00 -6.82 19.90
C SER A 221 -4.00 -5.35 19.47
N ASP A 222 -3.51 -4.44 20.30
CA ASP A 222 -3.51 -3.00 19.99
C ASP A 222 -2.84 -2.62 18.66
N THR A 223 -1.93 -3.46 18.17
CA THR A 223 -1.13 -3.23 16.95
C THR A 223 -1.31 -4.29 15.86
N ALA A 224 -2.14 -5.32 16.08
CA ALA A 224 -2.13 -6.51 15.23
C ALA A 224 -3.51 -7.01 14.78
N CYS A 225 -3.51 -7.65 13.61
CA CYS A 225 -4.64 -8.34 13.03
C CYS A 225 -4.37 -9.84 12.88
N THR A 226 -5.44 -10.64 12.92
CA THR A 226 -5.39 -12.08 12.60
C THR A 226 -6.18 -12.36 11.33
N VAL A 227 -5.54 -13.00 10.37
CA VAL A 227 -6.05 -13.20 9.00
C VAL A 227 -5.88 -14.65 8.57
N THR A 228 -6.67 -15.09 7.59
CA THR A 228 -6.77 -16.51 7.23
C THR A 228 -5.83 -16.94 6.11
N GLY A 229 -5.10 -16.02 5.49
CA GLY A 229 -4.33 -16.33 4.29
C GLY A 229 -3.69 -15.15 3.58
N THR A 230 -3.52 -15.30 2.27
CA THR A 230 -3.06 -14.24 1.37
C THR A 230 -4.11 -13.15 1.20
N GLY A 231 -3.66 -11.90 1.01
CA GLY A 231 -4.51 -10.75 0.76
C GLY A 231 -3.89 -9.45 1.25
N HIS A 232 -4.69 -8.40 1.21
CA HIS A 232 -4.34 -7.05 1.63
C HIS A 232 -5.06 -6.69 2.92
N TYR A 233 -4.32 -6.17 3.88
CA TYR A 233 -4.76 -5.97 5.25
C TYR A 233 -4.37 -4.60 5.77
N GLY A 234 -5.29 -3.95 6.47
CA GLY A 234 -5.03 -2.66 7.09
C GLY A 234 -5.70 -2.55 8.45
N VAL A 235 -5.43 -1.44 9.12
CA VAL A 235 -6.16 -1.01 10.32
C VAL A 235 -6.88 0.27 9.99
N ALA A 236 -8.14 0.38 10.36
CA ALA A 236 -8.92 1.59 10.18
C ALA A 236 -9.59 2.01 11.49
N VAL A 237 -9.64 3.31 11.72
CA VAL A 237 -10.29 3.93 12.88
C VAL A 237 -11.52 4.70 12.44
N ARG A 238 -12.55 4.69 13.29
CA ARG A 238 -13.78 5.42 13.03
C ARG A 238 -13.50 6.92 13.10
N LEU A 239 -13.94 7.66 12.10
CA LEU A 239 -13.94 9.12 12.14
C LEU A 239 -15.02 9.56 13.14
N GLN A 240 -14.70 10.37 14.16
CA GLN A 240 -15.75 11.02 14.93
C GLN A 240 -16.45 12.05 14.04
N PRO A 241 -17.79 12.20 14.17
CA PRO A 241 -18.47 13.36 13.63
C PRO A 241 -17.79 14.63 14.15
N PRO A 242 -17.69 15.70 13.34
CA PRO A 242 -17.22 16.98 13.85
C PRO A 242 -18.03 17.35 15.09
N PRO A 243 -17.41 17.91 16.15
CA PRO A 243 -18.12 18.30 17.36
C PRO A 243 -19.30 19.21 16.99
N PRO A 244 -20.45 19.08 17.66
CA PRO A 244 -21.59 19.93 17.37
C PRO A 244 -21.16 21.40 17.47
N SER A 245 -21.53 22.19 16.47
CA SER A 245 -21.29 23.64 16.46
C SER A 245 -21.80 24.23 17.78
N PRO A 246 -21.06 25.14 18.44
CA PRO A 246 -21.57 25.80 19.63
C PRO A 246 -22.90 26.47 19.26
N THR A 247 -23.97 26.05 19.93
CA THR A 247 -25.30 26.62 19.75
C THR A 247 -25.21 28.13 19.98
N PRO A 248 -25.71 28.98 19.07
CA PRO A 248 -25.76 30.42 19.32
C PRO A 248 -26.45 30.66 20.67
N PRO A 249 -25.93 31.57 21.52
CA PRO A 249 -26.59 31.87 22.78
C PRO A 249 -28.02 32.30 22.49
N THR A 250 -28.98 31.56 23.03
CA THR A 250 -30.40 31.90 22.94
C THR A 250 -30.55 33.33 23.46
N PRO A 251 -31.12 34.28 22.68
CA PRO A 251 -31.32 35.63 23.17
C PRO A 251 -32.20 35.56 24.43
N GLN A 252 -31.64 35.94 25.57
CA GLN A 252 -32.40 36.08 26.80
C GLN A 252 -33.54 37.07 26.52
N PRO A 253 -34.80 36.72 26.85
CA PRO A 253 -35.89 37.68 26.77
C PRO A 253 -35.50 38.91 27.59
N PRO A 254 -35.66 40.14 27.06
CA PRO A 254 -35.38 41.33 27.83
C PRO A 254 -36.15 41.24 29.15
N ALA A 255 -35.44 41.46 30.25
CA ALA A 255 -36.02 41.46 31.59
C ALA A 255 -37.27 42.35 31.55
N ALA A 256 -38.42 41.79 31.90
CA ALA A 256 -39.65 42.53 31.98
C ALA A 256 -39.45 43.71 32.94
N VAL A 257 -39.33 44.91 32.37
CA VAL A 257 -39.38 46.15 33.12
C VAL A 257 -40.78 46.18 33.74
N ARG A 258 -40.87 45.88 35.03
CA ARG A 258 -42.09 46.13 35.81
C ARG A 258 -42.24 47.65 35.89
N GLU A 259 -42.97 48.22 34.95
CA GLU A 259 -43.52 49.56 35.13
C GLU A 259 -44.41 49.54 36.36
N ARG A 260 -43.98 50.28 37.39
CA ARG A 260 -44.80 50.55 38.57
C ARG A 260 -45.75 51.67 38.20
N TRP A 261 -46.96 51.30 37.82
CA TRP A 261 -48.08 52.22 37.84
C TRP A 261 -48.52 52.44 39.30
N TRP A 262 -48.68 53.72 39.66
CA TRP A 262 -49.23 54.31 40.91
C TRP A 262 -48.31 54.45 42.14
N ALA A 263 -47.96 55.70 42.48
CA ALA A 263 -48.40 56.44 43.68
C ALA A 263 -47.81 57.86 43.66
#